data_AF-A0A1X1YLP2-F1
#
_entry.id   AF-A0A1X1YLP2-F1
#
_cell.length_a   1.000
_cell.length_b   1.000
_cell.length_c   1.000
_cell.angle_alpha   90.00
_cell.angle_beta   90.00
_cell.angle_gamma   90.00
#
_symmetry.space_group_name_H-M   'P 1'
#
loop_
_entity.id
_entity.type
_entity.pdbx_description
1 polymer ?
#
loop_
_entity_poly.entity_id
_entity_poly.type
_entity_poly.pdbx_seq_one_letter_code
_entity_poly.pdbx_strand_id
1 'polypeptide(L)'
;MGDAGIGRRRQYCRQSCRQRAYEQRALISSGKTAALAPDAVVLSADEATALSDRVYQVRCAAEDIATALSEDAPRDELRKLCDTLLHAVESADRWR
;
A
#
# COMPACT_ATOMS: atom_id res chain seq x y z
N MET A 1 -20.46 41.57 -4.84
CA MET A 1 -19.59 40.81 -3.91
C MET A 1 -20.33 40.79 -2.59
N GLY A 2 -20.74 39.62 -2.11
CA GLY A 2 -21.45 39.48 -0.83
C GLY A 2 -22.88 38.98 -0.98
N ASP A 3 -23.02 37.65 -0.97
CA ASP A 3 -24.09 37.02 -0.19
C ASP A 3 -23.59 35.63 0.23
N ALA A 4 -22.76 35.62 1.28
CA ALA A 4 -22.49 34.41 2.05
C ALA A 4 -23.64 34.26 3.04
N GLY A 5 -24.86 34.06 2.51
CA GLY A 5 -26.06 33.79 3.29
C GLY A 5 -25.83 32.57 4.18
N ILE A 6 -26.22 32.73 5.44
CA ILE A 6 -26.20 31.68 6.47
C ILE A 6 -26.91 30.43 5.92
N GLY A 7 -26.16 29.35 5.69
CA GLY A 7 -26.67 28.10 5.13
C GLY A 7 -25.58 27.24 4.46
N ARG A 8 -25.87 25.95 4.23
CA ARG A 8 -24.93 25.05 3.55
C ARG A 8 -24.76 25.48 2.09
N ARG A 9 -23.52 25.81 1.71
CA ARG A 9 -23.20 26.19 0.32
C ARG A 9 -23.63 25.10 -0.66
N ARG A 10 -24.07 25.53 -1.85
CA ARG A 10 -24.43 24.62 -2.95
C ARG A 10 -23.20 23.79 -3.33
N GLN A 11 -23.33 22.46 -3.29
CA GLN A 11 -22.24 21.53 -3.60
C GLN A 11 -21.82 21.57 -5.08
N TYR A 12 -22.71 22.01 -5.97
CA TYR A 12 -22.46 22.07 -7.41
C TYR A 12 -22.76 23.45 -7.98
N CYS A 13 -21.89 23.87 -8.90
CA CYS A 13 -21.95 25.15 -9.58
C CYS A 13 -23.25 25.34 -10.38
N ARG A 14 -23.70 24.27 -11.05
CA ARG A 14 -24.81 24.18 -12.02
C ARG A 14 -25.28 22.72 -12.14
N GLN A 15 -26.42 22.50 -12.80
CA GLN A 15 -26.94 21.14 -13.06
C GLN A 15 -25.94 20.28 -13.86
N SER A 16 -25.26 20.84 -14.86
CA SER A 16 -24.24 20.12 -15.64
C SER A 16 -23.07 19.65 -14.79
N CYS A 17 -22.61 20.47 -13.83
CA CYS A 17 -21.61 20.09 -12.82
C CYS A 17 -22.10 18.88 -11.99
N ARG A 18 -23.37 18.86 -11.59
CA ARG A 18 -23.98 17.73 -10.84
C ARG A 18 -24.08 16.47 -11.70
N GLN A 19 -24.49 16.60 -12.96
CA GLN A 19 -24.63 15.50 -13.90
C GLN A 19 -23.28 14.82 -14.18
N ARG A 20 -22.24 15.59 -14.46
CA ARG A 20 -20.87 15.06 -14.65
C ARG A 20 -20.37 14.33 -13.40
N ALA A 21 -20.64 14.86 -12.20
CA ALA A 21 -20.27 14.19 -10.95
C ALA A 21 -21.06 12.89 -10.71
N TYR A 22 -22.27 12.76 -11.25
CA TYR A 22 -23.04 11.51 -11.20
C TYR A 22 -22.48 10.50 -12.20
N GLU A 23 -22.22 10.92 -13.43
CA GLU A 23 -21.64 10.08 -14.49
C GLU A 23 -20.27 9.53 -14.09
N GLN A 24 -19.39 10.37 -13.51
CA GLN A 24 -18.10 9.92 -13.00
C GLN A 24 -18.24 8.87 -11.89
N ARG A 25 -19.16 9.08 -10.94
CA ARG A 25 -19.44 8.08 -9.89
C ARG A 25 -20.04 6.80 -10.46
N ALA A 26 -20.94 6.90 -11.44
CA ALA A 26 -21.54 5.76 -12.11
C ALA A 26 -20.51 4.96 -12.93
N LEU A 27 -19.56 5.64 -13.59
CA LEU A 27 -18.46 5.00 -14.32
C LEU A 27 -17.56 4.20 -13.38
N ILE A 28 -17.19 4.77 -12.23
CA ILE A 28 -16.38 4.10 -11.20
C ILE A 28 -17.17 2.94 -10.57
N SER A 29 -18.41 3.17 -10.17
CA SER A 29 -19.25 2.16 -9.50
C SER A 29 -19.69 1.02 -10.42
N SER A 30 -19.75 1.24 -11.73
CA SER A 30 -20.12 0.21 -12.70
C SER A 30 -18.94 -0.67 -13.14
N GLY A 31 -17.73 -0.41 -12.63
CA GLY A 31 -16.53 -1.15 -13.01
C GLY A 31 -16.10 -0.92 -14.47
N LYS A 32 -16.76 -0.02 -15.22
CA LYS A 32 -16.49 0.21 -16.65
C LYS A 32 -15.21 1.00 -16.91
N THR A 33 -14.78 1.84 -15.97
CA THR A 33 -13.47 2.54 -16.03
C THR A 33 -12.38 1.87 -15.20
N ALA A 34 -12.72 0.87 -14.39
CA ALA A 34 -11.80 0.11 -13.56
C ALA A 34 -12.21 -1.37 -13.60
N ALA A 35 -12.16 -1.96 -14.79
CA ALA A 35 -12.28 -3.40 -14.93
C ALA A 35 -10.97 -4.02 -14.42
N LEU A 36 -10.81 -4.02 -13.10
CA LEU A 36 -9.79 -4.78 -12.42
C LEU A 36 -9.97 -6.24 -12.83
N ALA A 37 -8.86 -6.91 -13.11
CA ALA A 37 -8.88 -8.35 -13.31
C ALA A 37 -9.49 -9.02 -12.06
N PRO A 38 -10.20 -10.15 -12.20
CA PRO A 38 -10.86 -10.82 -11.08
C PRO A 38 -9.89 -11.23 -9.95
N ASP A 39 -8.60 -11.34 -10.25
CA ASP A 39 -7.50 -11.66 -9.34
C ASP A 39 -6.64 -10.44 -8.97
N ALA A 40 -7.04 -9.23 -9.37
CA ALA A 40 -6.30 -8.02 -9.06
C ALA A 40 -6.33 -7.71 -7.56
N VAL A 41 -5.17 -7.37 -7.02
CA VAL A 41 -5.02 -6.82 -5.67
C VAL A 41 -4.92 -5.30 -5.77
N VAL A 42 -5.81 -4.59 -5.08
CA VAL A 42 -5.76 -3.12 -4.97
C VAL A 42 -5.11 -2.76 -3.65
N LEU A 43 -4.06 -1.94 -3.73
CA LEU A 43 -3.37 -1.36 -2.58
C LEU A 43 -3.41 0.16 -2.71
N SER A 44 -3.49 0.85 -1.57
CA SER A 44 -3.10 2.25 -1.48
C SER A 44 -1.59 2.40 -1.75
N ALA A 45 -1.17 3.62 -2.08
CA ALA A 45 0.24 3.91 -2.26
C ALA A 45 1.08 3.61 -1.00
N ASP A 46 0.50 3.89 0.18
CA ASP A 46 1.15 3.65 1.47
C ASP A 46 1.28 2.14 1.76
N GLU A 47 0.25 1.35 1.47
CA GLU A 47 0.31 -0.12 1.61
C GLU A 47 1.34 -0.74 0.66
N ALA A 48 1.40 -0.28 -0.59
CA ALA A 48 2.37 -0.75 -1.57
C ALA A 48 3.81 -0.41 -1.15
N THR A 49 4.04 0.78 -0.61
CA THR A 49 5.33 1.21 -0.08
C THR A 49 5.72 0.37 1.14
N ALA A 50 4.80 0.22 2.10
CA ALA A 50 5.04 -0.57 3.31
C ALA A 50 5.30 -2.06 3.02
N LEU A 51 4.67 -2.63 1.99
CA LEU A 51 4.96 -3.99 1.54
C LEU A 51 6.36 -4.07 0.93
N SER A 52 6.72 -3.11 0.08
CA SER A 52 8.05 -3.05 -0.56
C SER A 52 9.17 -2.93 0.48
N ASP A 53 8.99 -2.08 1.49
CA ASP A 53 9.95 -1.89 2.58
C ASP A 53 10.14 -3.17 3.41
N ARG A 54 9.06 -3.90 3.69
CA ARG A 54 9.13 -5.18 4.43
C ARG A 54 9.84 -6.27 3.62
N VAL A 55 9.57 -6.37 2.32
CA VAL A 55 10.30 -7.28 1.42
C VAL A 55 11.78 -6.90 1.35
N TYR A 56 12.10 -5.61 1.33
CA TYR A 56 13.48 -5.13 1.37
C TYR A 56 14.19 -5.56 2.66
N GLN A 57 13.53 -5.45 3.82
CA GLN A 57 14.09 -5.91 5.10
C GLN A 57 14.38 -7.41 5.10
N VAL A 58 13.49 -8.23 4.55
CA VAL A 58 13.72 -9.68 4.39
C VAL A 58 14.97 -9.95 3.56
N ARG A 59 15.14 -9.24 2.43
CA ARG A 59 16.32 -9.39 1.59
C ARG A 59 17.60 -9.04 2.35
N CYS A 60 17.62 -7.90 3.04
CA CYS A 60 18.79 -7.48 3.82
C CYS A 60 19.13 -8.48 4.92
N ALA A 61 18.14 -8.98 5.68
CA ALA A 61 18.40 -9.99 6.71
C ALA A 61 18.98 -11.29 6.11
N ALA A 62 18.59 -11.67 4.89
CA ALA A 62 19.18 -12.81 4.20
C ALA A 62 20.61 -12.52 3.70
N GLU A 63 20.87 -11.31 3.20
CA GLU A 63 22.21 -10.84 2.80
C GLU A 63 23.18 -10.79 3.99
N ASP A 64 22.70 -10.41 5.18
CA ASP A 64 23.48 -10.40 6.41
C ASP A 64 23.91 -11.82 6.81
N ILE A 65 23.02 -12.81 6.69
CA ILE A 65 23.36 -14.23 6.92
C ILE A 65 24.43 -14.69 5.92
N ALA A 66 24.29 -14.34 4.63
CA ALA A 66 25.26 -14.71 3.61
C ALA A 66 26.65 -14.10 3.91
N THR A 67 26.67 -12.85 4.36
CA THR A 67 27.90 -12.16 4.79
C THR A 67 28.53 -12.85 5.99
N ALA A 68 27.74 -13.10 7.05
CA ALA A 68 28.21 -13.78 8.25
C ALA A 68 28.77 -15.19 7.95
N LEU A 69 28.14 -15.93 7.03
CA LEU A 69 28.68 -17.23 6.56
C LEU A 69 30.02 -17.06 5.84
N SER A 70 30.18 -16.02 5.01
CA SER A 70 31.43 -15.76 4.30
C SER A 70 32.59 -15.35 5.22
N GLU A 71 32.26 -14.79 6.38
CA GLU A 71 33.21 -14.33 7.40
C GLU A 71 33.46 -15.39 8.51
N ASP A 72 32.94 -16.61 8.34
CA ASP A 72 33.03 -17.71 9.31
C ASP A 72 32.51 -17.32 10.71
N ALA A 73 31.42 -16.53 10.73
CA ALA A 73 30.80 -16.04 11.95
C ALA A 73 30.37 -17.20 12.87
N PRO A 74 30.43 -17.00 14.21
CA PRO A 74 30.10 -18.04 15.15
C PRO A 74 28.63 -18.44 15.06
N ARG A 75 28.35 -19.68 15.44
CA ARG A 75 27.03 -20.29 15.29
C ARG A 75 25.92 -19.55 16.06
N ASP A 76 26.23 -18.91 17.19
CA ASP A 76 25.25 -18.15 17.96
C ASP A 76 24.85 -16.85 17.26
N GLU A 77 25.78 -16.21 16.54
CA GLU A 77 25.50 -15.04 15.71
C GLU A 77 24.64 -15.40 14.51
N LEU A 78 25.00 -16.47 13.78
CA LEU A 78 24.17 -16.98 12.68
C LEU A 78 22.74 -17.32 13.13
N ARG A 79 22.57 -17.86 14.35
CA ARG A 79 21.24 -18.12 14.90
C ARG A 79 20.44 -16.83 15.10
N LYS A 80 21.04 -15.78 15.65
CA LYS A 80 20.37 -14.47 15.84
C LYS A 80 19.97 -13.84 14.50
N LEU A 81 20.81 -13.98 13.48
CA LEU A 81 20.50 -13.48 12.13
C LEU A 81 19.35 -14.27 11.49
N CYS A 82 19.32 -15.59 11.65
CA CYS A 82 18.16 -16.40 11.24
C CYS A 82 16.87 -15.99 11.97
N ASP A 83 16.93 -15.76 13.28
CA ASP A 83 15.76 -15.29 14.05
C ASP A 83 15.28 -13.92 13.56
N THR A 84 16.21 -13.03 13.22
CA THR A 84 15.91 -11.71 12.63
C THR A 84 15.24 -11.84 11.26
N LEU A 85 15.76 -12.71 10.40
CA LEU A 85 15.16 -13.00 9.10
C LEU A 85 13.74 -13.55 9.24
N LEU A 86 13.51 -14.49 10.15
CA LEU A 86 12.17 -15.06 10.37
C LEU A 86 11.19 -13.99 10.86
N HIS A 87 11.62 -13.09 11.75
CA HIS A 87 10.79 -11.96 12.18
C HIS A 87 10.46 -11.00 11.02
N ALA A 88 11.42 -10.72 10.15
CA ALA A 88 11.19 -9.89 8.96
C ALA A 88 10.20 -10.56 7.99
N VAL A 89 10.31 -11.88 7.79
CA VAL A 89 9.38 -12.67 6.96
C VAL A 89 7.97 -12.62 7.55
N GLU A 90 7.79 -12.85 8.85
CA GLU A 90 6.48 -12.77 9.48
C GLU A 90 5.84 -11.37 9.33
N SER A 91 6.66 -10.32 9.41
CA SER A 91 6.21 -8.94 9.23
C SER A 91 5.77 -8.67 7.78
N ALA A 92 6.48 -9.27 6.81
CA ALA A 92 6.17 -9.18 5.39
C ALA A 92 4.91 -10.00 5.03
N ASP A 93 4.74 -11.20 5.60
CA ASP A 93 3.59 -12.07 5.36
C ASP A 93 2.29 -11.48 5.89
N ARG A 94 2.34 -10.78 7.03
CA ARG A 94 1.19 -10.05 7.61
C ARG A 94 1.02 -8.66 6.98
N TRP A 95 0.93 -8.60 5.66
CA TRP A 95 0.64 -7.36 4.92
C TRP A 95 -0.86 -7.07 4.78
N ARG A 96 -1.71 -7.94 5.33
CA ARG A 96 -3.16 -7.80 5.52
C ARG A 96 -3.54 -8.15 6.94
#